data_AF-A0A2L2WRH2-F1
#
_entry.id   AF-A0A2L2WRH2-F1
#
_cell.length_a   1.000
_cell.length_b   1.000
_cell.length_c   1.000
_cell.angle_alpha   90.00
_cell.angle_beta   90.00
_cell.angle_gamma   90.00
#
_symmetry.space_group_name_H-M   'P 1'
#
loop_
_entity.id
_entity.type
_entity.pdbx_description
1 polymer ?
#
loop_
_entity_poly.entity_id
_entity_poly.type
_entity_poly.pdbx_seq_one_letter_code
_entity_poly.pdbx_strand_id
1 'polypeptide(L)'
;MNKKFFIFNLMLLYTFAAIQATDIFTKNGDKIITNKQFIQLGSNSNGPTSSPMDINTYKDYILNTPNKKYQYHVKLGGSSPNMPQSGTYDVLTITDAAGNILLRRWGCDPLYTTKHLTARQDQNSHFIQIPLDDDTFALIFAGWLYYYEDIAGEMIIIIVHKDEATLVFDRPAASYSYTPVPNFSIEFIEEVGGLIDDFGNLQATSNALSTRTKHKIWKEGNMLKYKSWN
;
A
#
# COMPACT_ATOMS: atom_id res chain seq x y z
N MET A 1 -52.11 19.20 -47.85
CA MET A 1 -51.08 18.15 -48.03
C MET A 1 -50.01 18.35 -46.95
N ASN A 2 -49.99 17.46 -45.96
CA ASN A 2 -49.21 17.56 -44.71
C ASN A 2 -47.75 17.20 -44.93
N LYS A 3 -46.80 18.01 -44.44
CA LYS A 3 -45.50 17.53 -43.92
C LYS A 3 -45.00 18.48 -42.82
N LYS A 4 -45.31 18.15 -41.56
CA LYS A 4 -44.59 18.71 -40.39
C LYS A 4 -43.31 17.88 -40.22
N PHE A 5 -42.16 18.49 -40.45
CA PHE A 5 -40.87 17.91 -40.08
C PHE A 5 -40.72 18.04 -38.57
N PHE A 6 -40.74 16.90 -37.85
CA PHE A 6 -40.40 16.84 -36.44
C PHE A 6 -38.90 16.49 -36.36
N ILE A 7 -38.07 17.44 -35.97
CA ILE A 7 -36.65 17.18 -35.69
C ILE A 7 -36.58 16.63 -34.26
N PHE A 8 -36.29 15.34 -34.14
CA PHE A 8 -36.00 14.70 -32.86
C PHE A 8 -34.53 15.00 -32.51
N ASN A 9 -34.28 15.91 -31.57
CA ASN A 9 -32.95 16.11 -31.00
C ASN A 9 -32.63 14.92 -30.10
N LEU A 10 -31.77 14.02 -30.57
CA LEU A 10 -31.21 12.95 -29.76
C LEU A 10 -30.06 13.55 -28.93
N MET A 11 -30.36 14.02 -27.71
CA MET A 11 -29.32 14.36 -26.73
C MET A 11 -28.61 13.07 -26.32
N LEU A 12 -27.40 12.85 -26.84
CA LEU A 12 -26.47 11.85 -26.31
C LEU A 12 -26.03 12.31 -24.91
N LEU A 13 -26.65 11.77 -23.87
CA LEU A 13 -26.12 11.86 -22.52
C LEU A 13 -24.88 10.96 -22.46
N TYR A 14 -23.69 11.57 -22.60
CA TYR A 14 -22.45 10.94 -22.18
C TYR A 14 -22.49 10.83 -20.65
N THR A 15 -22.96 9.70 -20.13
CA THR A 15 -22.70 9.33 -18.75
C THR A 15 -21.21 9.04 -18.66
N PHE A 16 -20.42 10.03 -18.24
CA PHE A 16 -19.12 9.73 -17.64
C PHE A 16 -19.43 8.83 -16.45
N ALA A 17 -19.06 7.55 -16.53
CA ALA A 17 -19.04 6.70 -15.35
C ALA A 17 -18.08 7.37 -14.38
N ALA A 18 -18.62 8.02 -13.34
CA ALA A 18 -17.81 8.51 -12.25
C ALA A 18 -17.04 7.30 -11.72
N ILE A 19 -15.71 7.34 -11.80
CA ILE A 19 -14.85 6.31 -11.22
C ILE A 19 -15.21 6.25 -9.73
N GLN A 20 -15.93 5.20 -9.34
CA GLN A 20 -16.38 5.05 -7.97
C GLN A 20 -15.19 4.68 -7.10
N ALA A 21 -14.99 5.48 -6.06
CA ALA A 21 -14.07 5.14 -4.99
C ALA A 21 -14.56 3.88 -4.27
N THR A 22 -13.65 2.98 -3.95
CA THR A 22 -13.93 1.76 -3.19
C THR A 22 -13.10 1.73 -1.92
N ASP A 23 -13.64 1.15 -0.85
CA ASP A 23 -12.88 0.95 0.38
C ASP A 23 -11.93 -0.25 0.22
N ILE A 24 -10.67 -0.09 0.63
CA ILE A 24 -9.68 -1.19 0.58
C ILE A 24 -9.92 -2.22 1.69
N PHE A 25 -10.63 -1.82 2.75
CA PHE A 25 -11.11 -2.68 3.82
C PHE A 25 -12.44 -2.13 4.34
N THR A 26 -13.17 -2.93 5.09
CA THR A 26 -14.30 -2.44 5.90
C THR A 26 -14.11 -2.82 7.36
N LYS A 27 -14.78 -2.13 8.27
CA LYS A 27 -14.74 -2.42 9.70
C LYS A 27 -16.12 -2.91 10.14
N ASN A 28 -16.20 -4.09 10.73
CA ASN A 28 -17.43 -4.66 11.28
C ASN A 28 -17.23 -4.90 12.78
N GLY A 29 -17.68 -3.93 13.59
CA GLY A 29 -17.33 -3.86 15.00
C GLY A 29 -15.82 -3.74 15.18
N ASP A 30 -15.23 -4.72 15.86
CA ASP A 30 -13.79 -4.78 16.14
C ASP A 30 -12.99 -5.55 15.09
N LYS A 31 -13.62 -6.01 14.01
CA LYS A 31 -12.95 -6.78 12.96
C LYS A 31 -12.66 -5.94 11.73
N ILE A 32 -11.44 -6.07 11.22
CA ILE A 32 -11.07 -5.56 9.91
C ILE A 32 -11.37 -6.63 8.85
N ILE A 33 -12.16 -6.26 7.84
CA ILE A 33 -12.52 -7.14 6.73
C ILE A 33 -11.77 -6.68 5.48
N THR A 34 -10.77 -7.48 5.08
CA THR A 34 -10.02 -7.29 3.83
C THR A 34 -10.94 -7.38 2.61
N ASN A 35 -10.80 -6.43 1.68
CA ASN A 35 -11.31 -6.60 0.33
C ASN A 35 -10.28 -7.33 -0.54
N LYS A 36 -10.53 -8.61 -0.83
CA LYS A 36 -9.56 -9.51 -1.48
C LYS A 36 -9.11 -9.07 -2.88
N GLN A 37 -9.85 -8.20 -3.56
CA GLN A 37 -9.42 -7.68 -4.88
C GLN A 37 -8.11 -6.90 -4.82
N PHE A 38 -7.72 -6.43 -3.63
CA PHE A 38 -6.48 -5.69 -3.40
C PHE A 38 -5.32 -6.54 -2.92
N ILE A 39 -5.49 -7.86 -2.80
CA ILE A 39 -4.43 -8.79 -2.43
C ILE A 39 -4.05 -9.58 -3.68
N GLN A 40 -2.98 -9.17 -4.35
CA GLN A 40 -2.51 -9.80 -5.59
C GLN A 40 -1.15 -10.47 -5.45
N LEU A 41 -0.31 -9.98 -4.53
CA LEU A 41 1.04 -10.48 -4.33
C LEU A 41 1.15 -11.37 -3.07
N GLY A 42 2.12 -12.29 -3.12
CA GLY A 42 2.46 -13.27 -2.09
C GLY A 42 1.33 -14.20 -1.61
N SER A 43 1.55 -14.83 -0.45
CA SER A 43 0.62 -15.82 0.10
C SER A 43 -0.56 -15.14 0.80
N ASN A 44 -1.79 -15.48 0.40
CA ASN A 44 -3.07 -14.99 0.97
C ASN A 44 -3.32 -15.31 2.47
N SER A 45 -2.31 -15.71 3.23
CA SER A 45 -2.46 -16.13 4.62
C SER A 45 -2.38 -14.93 5.58
N ASN A 46 -3.54 -14.42 5.98
CA ASN A 46 -3.66 -13.64 7.21
C ASN A 46 -3.52 -14.60 8.40
N GLY A 47 -2.31 -14.72 8.92
CA GLY A 47 -2.02 -15.54 10.11
C GLY A 47 -0.52 -15.64 10.38
N PRO A 48 -0.11 -16.04 11.60
CA PRO A 48 1.28 -16.33 11.89
C PRO A 48 1.75 -17.46 10.99
N THR A 49 2.54 -17.12 9.97
CA THR A 49 3.16 -18.13 9.11
C THR A 49 4.23 -18.86 9.92
N SER A 50 4.07 -20.17 10.08
CA SER A 50 5.13 -21.04 10.58
C SER A 50 6.19 -21.16 9.49
N SER A 51 7.22 -20.32 9.57
CA SER A 51 8.42 -20.53 8.76
C SER A 51 9.27 -21.60 9.44
N PRO A 52 9.72 -22.64 8.71
CA PRO A 52 10.72 -23.58 9.23
C PRO A 52 12.12 -22.95 9.33
N MET A 53 12.31 -21.74 8.81
CA MET A 53 13.56 -20.99 8.90
C MET A 53 13.58 -20.06 10.12
N ASP A 54 14.71 -20.04 10.82
CA ASP A 54 15.00 -19.04 11.84
C ASP A 54 14.99 -17.64 11.21
N ILE A 55 14.15 -16.75 11.75
CA ILE A 55 14.06 -15.36 11.32
C ILE A 55 14.96 -14.51 12.21
N ASN A 56 15.96 -13.90 11.62
CA ASN A 56 16.81 -12.94 12.32
C ASN A 56 16.12 -11.57 12.33
N THR A 57 15.97 -10.98 13.51
CA THR A 57 15.42 -9.62 13.63
C THR A 57 16.53 -8.61 13.38
N TYR A 58 16.35 -7.76 12.38
CA TYR A 58 17.28 -6.70 12.00
C TYR A 58 16.96 -5.38 12.69
N LYS A 59 15.67 -5.04 12.80
CA LYS A 59 15.18 -3.82 13.43
C LYS A 59 13.89 -4.10 14.20
N ASP A 60 13.71 -3.40 15.31
CA ASP A 60 12.52 -3.45 16.15
C ASP A 60 12.05 -2.03 16.44
N TYR A 61 10.81 -1.72 16.07
CA TYR A 61 10.19 -0.42 16.23
C TYR A 61 9.00 -0.50 17.17
N ILE A 62 8.99 0.33 18.21
CA ILE A 62 7.86 0.47 19.12
C ILE A 62 6.89 1.50 18.56
N LEU A 63 5.64 1.10 18.34
CA LEU A 63 4.54 1.95 17.87
C LEU A 63 3.42 1.98 18.89
N ASN A 64 2.64 3.06 18.87
CA ASN A 64 1.44 3.18 19.72
C ASN A 64 0.24 3.57 18.85
N THR A 65 -0.97 3.24 19.32
CA THR A 65 -2.20 3.82 18.76
C THR A 65 -2.20 5.34 18.92
N PRO A 66 -2.98 6.07 18.11
CA PRO A 66 -3.07 7.52 18.22
C PRO A 66 -3.41 8.03 19.63
N ASN A 67 -4.30 7.34 20.35
CA ASN A 67 -4.63 7.65 21.74
C ASN A 67 -3.65 7.07 22.78
N LYS A 68 -2.61 6.36 22.35
CA LYS A 68 -1.58 5.70 23.18
C LYS A 68 -2.08 4.59 24.10
N LYS A 69 -3.29 4.07 23.86
CA LYS A 69 -3.88 3.00 24.67
C LYS A 69 -3.23 1.63 24.42
N TYR A 70 -2.84 1.36 23.17
CA TYR A 70 -2.20 0.10 22.80
C TYR A 70 -0.81 0.35 22.22
N GLN A 71 0.11 -0.58 22.49
CA GLN A 71 1.48 -0.57 22.01
C GLN A 71 1.77 -1.85 21.21
N TYR A 72 2.58 -1.70 20.17
CA TYR A 72 2.96 -2.78 19.26
C TYR A 72 4.44 -2.69 18.93
N HIS A 73 5.00 -3.82 18.50
CA HIS A 73 6.32 -3.89 17.89
C HIS A 73 6.19 -4.22 16.41
N VAL A 74 6.90 -3.48 15.57
CA VAL A 74 7.13 -3.81 14.16
C VAL A 74 8.57 -4.26 14.02
N LYS A 75 8.76 -5.54 13.73
CA LYS A 75 10.06 -6.17 13.57
C LYS A 75 10.32 -6.42 12.09
N LEU A 76 11.45 -5.96 11.61
CA LEU A 76 11.95 -6.26 10.27
C LEU A 76 13.01 -7.33 10.39
N GLY A 77 12.99 -8.32 9.51
CA GLY A 77 13.93 -9.43 9.58
C GLY A 77 14.15 -10.10 8.25
N GLY A 78 14.91 -11.18 8.29
CA GLY A 78 15.17 -12.02 7.13
C GLY A 78 15.88 -13.31 7.48
N SER A 79 16.22 -14.05 6.44
CA SER A 79 16.88 -15.36 6.55
C SER A 79 18.37 -15.25 6.91
N SER A 80 19.02 -14.14 6.55
CA SER A 80 20.43 -13.90 6.85
C SER A 80 20.63 -13.48 8.31
N PRO A 81 21.79 -13.73 8.93
CA PRO A 81 22.06 -13.29 10.31
C PRO A 81 22.04 -11.77 10.50
N ASN A 82 22.36 -11.01 9.45
CA ASN A 82 22.44 -9.55 9.47
C ASN A 82 21.66 -8.95 8.29
N MET A 83 21.18 -7.73 8.48
CA MET A 83 20.57 -6.95 7.41
C MET A 83 21.58 -6.74 6.28
N PRO A 84 21.22 -7.01 5.01
CA PRO A 84 22.06 -6.66 3.87
C PRO A 84 22.47 -5.19 3.87
N GLN A 85 23.65 -4.88 3.32
CA GLN A 85 24.14 -3.50 3.22
C GLN A 85 23.20 -2.58 2.43
N SER A 86 22.44 -3.15 1.48
CA SER A 86 21.37 -2.44 0.78
C SER A 86 20.33 -1.86 1.75
N GLY A 87 20.13 -2.47 2.92
CA GLY A 87 19.11 -2.14 3.91
C GLY A 87 17.77 -2.84 3.65
N THR A 88 17.73 -3.83 2.75
CA THR A 88 16.54 -4.63 2.46
C THR A 88 16.25 -5.64 3.57
N TYR A 89 15.04 -6.15 3.60
CA TYR A 89 14.58 -7.16 4.55
C TYR A 89 13.52 -8.04 3.90
N ASP A 90 13.34 -9.27 4.40
CA ASP A 90 12.49 -10.26 3.73
C ASP A 90 11.14 -10.42 4.43
N VAL A 91 11.06 -10.12 5.72
CA VAL A 91 9.88 -10.38 6.54
C VAL A 91 9.60 -9.22 7.49
N LEU A 92 8.32 -8.88 7.62
CA LEU A 92 7.80 -8.02 8.67
C LEU A 92 6.99 -8.87 9.66
N THR A 93 7.17 -8.59 10.95
CA THR A 93 6.38 -9.20 12.03
C THR A 93 5.81 -8.09 12.90
N ILE A 94 4.51 -8.14 13.17
CA ILE A 94 3.82 -7.25 14.10
C ILE A 94 3.46 -8.06 15.33
N THR A 95 3.84 -7.56 16.51
CA THR A 95 3.43 -8.14 17.79
C THR A 95 2.74 -7.12 18.67
N ASP A 96 1.90 -7.59 19.59
CA ASP A 96 1.44 -6.76 20.70
C ASP A 96 2.58 -6.51 21.71
N ALA A 97 2.27 -5.74 22.77
CA ALA A 97 3.21 -5.43 23.85
C ALA A 97 3.61 -6.66 24.70
N ALA A 98 2.80 -7.73 24.70
CA ALA A 98 3.13 -8.98 25.38
C ALA A 98 4.03 -9.89 24.53
N GLY A 99 4.25 -9.55 23.26
CA GLY A 99 5.05 -10.32 22.31
C GLY A 99 4.25 -11.34 21.50
N ASN A 100 2.92 -11.35 21.60
CA ASN A 100 2.08 -12.22 20.77
C ASN A 100 2.14 -11.74 19.32
N ILE A 101 2.38 -12.67 18.40
CA ILE A 101 2.44 -12.35 16.97
C ILE A 101 1.02 -12.12 16.45
N LEU A 102 0.75 -10.89 16.02
CA LEU A 102 -0.51 -10.52 15.37
C LEU A 102 -0.45 -10.82 13.87
N LEU A 103 0.69 -10.56 13.23
CA LEU A 103 0.92 -10.85 11.81
C LEU A 103 2.40 -11.10 11.53
N ARG A 104 2.69 -12.06 10.66
CA ARG A 104 4.02 -12.27 10.07
C ARG A 104 3.87 -12.48 8.57
N ARG A 105 4.49 -11.61 7.78
CA ARG A 105 4.39 -11.59 6.32
C ARG A 105 5.77 -11.43 5.72
N TRP A 106 6.16 -12.40 4.90
CA TRP A 106 7.30 -12.26 3.98
C TRP A 106 6.93 -11.26 2.88
N GLY A 107 7.88 -10.58 2.26
CA GLY A 107 7.62 -9.92 0.97
C GLY A 107 7.42 -10.96 -0.15
N CYS A 108 6.81 -10.56 -1.26
CA CYS A 108 6.92 -11.32 -2.50
C CYS A 108 8.35 -11.27 -3.06
N ASP A 109 8.98 -10.11 -2.88
CA ASP A 109 10.38 -9.78 -3.13
C ASP A 109 10.95 -9.05 -1.91
N PRO A 110 12.28 -8.80 -1.82
CA PRO A 110 12.85 -8.06 -0.71
C PRO A 110 12.15 -6.72 -0.51
N LEU A 111 11.75 -6.45 0.73
CA LEU A 111 11.17 -5.19 1.16
C LEU A 111 12.27 -4.17 1.48
N TYR A 112 11.92 -2.89 1.46
CA TYR A 112 12.87 -1.81 1.60
C TYR A 112 12.30 -0.55 2.27
N THR A 113 12.97 0.59 2.11
CA THR A 113 12.49 1.89 2.59
C THR A 113 11.36 2.43 1.70
N THR A 114 10.55 3.33 2.25
CA THR A 114 9.37 3.88 1.56
C THR A 114 9.69 4.93 0.50
N LYS A 115 10.96 5.11 0.09
CA LYS A 115 11.40 6.14 -0.85
C LYS A 115 10.67 6.13 -2.20
N HIS A 116 10.37 4.94 -2.73
CA HIS A 116 9.63 4.80 -3.99
C HIS A 116 8.12 5.05 -3.82
N LEU A 117 7.60 5.02 -2.59
CA LEU A 117 6.20 5.33 -2.25
C LEU A 117 5.98 6.78 -1.78
N THR A 118 7.04 7.50 -1.41
CA THR A 118 6.95 8.91 -0.99
C THR A 118 7.42 9.88 -2.06
N ALA A 119 7.90 9.38 -3.20
CA ALA A 119 8.61 10.15 -4.23
C ALA A 119 9.77 11.00 -3.66
N ARG A 120 10.42 10.50 -2.60
CA ARG A 120 11.50 11.19 -1.87
C ARG A 120 12.68 10.25 -1.65
N GLN A 121 13.77 10.50 -2.37
CA GLN A 121 14.94 9.61 -2.38
C GLN A 121 15.75 9.63 -1.08
N ASP A 122 15.61 10.69 -0.29
CA ASP A 122 16.21 10.83 1.04
C ASP A 122 15.41 10.11 2.15
N GLN A 123 14.26 9.51 1.82
CA GLN A 123 13.42 8.82 2.78
C GLN A 123 14.00 7.46 3.19
N ASN A 124 14.37 7.35 4.47
CA ASN A 124 14.93 6.12 5.07
C ASN A 124 13.97 5.38 6.01
N SER A 125 12.71 5.82 6.12
CA SER A 125 11.69 5.09 6.89
C SER A 125 11.33 3.78 6.18
N HIS A 126 11.13 2.71 6.96
CA HIS A 126 10.80 1.39 6.41
C HIS A 126 9.28 1.21 6.25
N PHE A 127 8.50 2.09 6.89
CA PHE A 127 7.06 2.14 6.75
C PHE A 127 6.54 3.57 6.95
N ILE A 128 5.32 3.82 6.47
CA ILE A 128 4.50 5.00 6.78
C ILE A 128 3.41 4.56 7.76
N GLN A 129 3.24 5.30 8.86
CA GLN A 129 2.12 5.09 9.78
C GLN A 129 1.03 6.16 9.52
N ILE A 130 -0.21 5.71 9.33
CA ILE A 130 -1.36 6.59 9.08
C ILE A 130 -2.40 6.39 10.20
N PRO A 131 -2.61 7.38 11.09
CA PRO A 131 -3.70 7.35 12.05
C PRO A 131 -5.05 7.30 11.32
N LEU A 132 -5.89 6.30 11.64
CA LEU A 132 -7.22 6.17 11.07
C LEU A 132 -8.29 6.61 12.07
N ASP A 133 -8.26 6.06 13.29
CA ASP A 133 -9.05 6.49 14.44
C ASP A 133 -8.23 6.33 15.74
N ASP A 134 -8.83 6.56 16.91
CA ASP A 134 -8.12 6.54 18.20
C ASP A 134 -7.36 5.25 18.49
N ASP A 135 -7.91 4.11 18.06
CA ASP A 135 -7.41 2.75 18.35
C ASP A 135 -6.91 2.04 17.07
N THR A 136 -6.88 2.72 15.92
CA THR A 136 -6.60 2.11 14.61
C THR A 136 -5.62 2.93 13.79
N PHE A 137 -4.63 2.28 13.21
CA PHE A 137 -3.73 2.89 12.23
C PHE A 137 -3.39 1.91 11.10
N ALA A 138 -3.01 2.47 9.95
CA ALA A 138 -2.43 1.70 8.85
C ALA A 138 -0.90 1.80 8.88
N LEU A 139 -0.23 0.71 8.50
CA LEU A 139 1.18 0.67 8.16
C LEU A 139 1.32 0.39 6.68
N ILE A 140 2.09 1.21 5.97
CA ILE A 140 2.42 1.01 4.56
C ILE A 140 3.90 0.69 4.43
N PHE A 141 4.22 -0.47 3.85
CA PHE A 141 5.57 -0.92 3.54
C PHE A 141 5.79 -0.91 2.03
N ALA A 142 7.06 -0.81 1.63
CA ALA A 142 7.48 -0.78 0.23
C ALA A 142 8.41 -1.95 -0.07
N GLY A 143 8.24 -2.54 -1.25
CA GLY A 143 9.15 -3.47 -1.90
C GLY A 143 10.34 -2.72 -2.49
N TRP A 144 11.43 -3.45 -2.68
CA TRP A 144 12.53 -2.95 -3.46
C TRP A 144 12.11 -2.85 -4.93
N LEU A 145 12.38 -1.69 -5.54
CA LEU A 145 12.21 -1.48 -6.96
C LEU A 145 13.55 -1.70 -7.66
N TYR A 146 13.67 -2.76 -8.46
CA TYR A 146 14.87 -3.03 -9.25
C TYR A 146 14.93 -2.14 -10.50
N TYR A 147 16.13 -1.95 -11.02
CA TYR A 147 16.34 -1.31 -12.31
C TYR A 147 15.82 -2.20 -13.45
N TYR A 148 15.35 -1.59 -14.53
CA TYR A 148 14.85 -2.28 -15.74
C TYR A 148 13.64 -3.22 -15.54
N GLU A 149 12.90 -3.07 -14.44
CA GLU A 149 11.64 -3.79 -14.24
C GLU A 149 10.51 -3.22 -15.10
N ASP A 150 9.61 -4.10 -15.53
CA ASP A 150 8.35 -3.69 -16.16
C ASP A 150 7.24 -3.45 -15.12
N ILE A 151 7.37 -4.05 -13.93
CA ILE A 151 6.40 -4.00 -12.83
C ILE A 151 7.05 -3.38 -11.59
N ALA A 152 6.32 -2.52 -10.89
CA ALA A 152 6.81 -1.88 -9.68
C ALA A 152 7.04 -2.86 -8.52
N GLY A 153 7.84 -2.44 -7.53
CA GLY A 153 7.96 -3.16 -6.27
C GLY A 153 6.65 -3.24 -5.49
N GLU A 154 6.59 -4.16 -4.53
CA GLU A 154 5.40 -4.43 -3.70
C GLU A 154 4.98 -3.20 -2.85
N MET A 155 3.69 -2.97 -2.66
CA MET A 155 3.16 -2.12 -1.59
C MET A 155 2.23 -2.95 -0.72
N ILE A 156 2.59 -3.04 0.55
CA ILE A 156 1.84 -3.78 1.56
C ILE A 156 1.17 -2.76 2.48
N ILE A 157 -0.14 -2.85 2.66
CA ILE A 157 -0.89 -2.08 3.66
C ILE A 157 -1.48 -3.03 4.69
N ILE A 158 -1.14 -2.81 5.95
CA ILE A 158 -1.66 -3.55 7.09
C ILE A 158 -2.41 -2.60 8.01
N ILE A 159 -3.63 -2.98 8.41
CA ILE A 159 -4.39 -2.27 9.44
C ILE A 159 -4.12 -2.93 10.78
N VAL A 160 -3.70 -2.13 11.76
CA VAL A 160 -3.52 -2.58 13.15
C VAL A 160 -4.68 -2.03 13.97
N HIS A 161 -5.43 -2.92 14.61
CA HIS A 161 -6.57 -2.59 15.44
C HIS A 161 -6.65 -3.55 16.63
N LYS A 162 -6.49 -3.03 17.85
CA LYS A 162 -6.55 -3.80 19.11
C LYS A 162 -5.62 -5.02 19.10
N ASP A 163 -6.17 -6.23 19.06
CA ASP A 163 -5.48 -7.51 19.09
C ASP A 163 -5.32 -8.13 17.69
N GLU A 164 -5.52 -7.33 16.63
CA GLU A 164 -5.46 -7.80 15.24
C GLU A 164 -4.54 -6.91 14.37
N ALA A 165 -3.77 -7.56 13.50
CA ALA A 165 -3.08 -6.92 12.38
C ALA A 165 -3.53 -7.62 11.08
N THR A 166 -4.16 -6.87 10.18
CA THR A 166 -4.81 -7.40 8.98
C THR A 166 -4.19 -6.83 7.72
N LEU A 167 -3.72 -7.69 6.81
CA LEU A 167 -3.33 -7.29 5.45
C LEU A 167 -4.56 -6.86 4.67
N VAL A 168 -4.55 -5.66 4.08
CA VAL A 168 -5.68 -5.10 3.32
C VAL A 168 -5.31 -4.65 1.91
N PHE A 169 -4.02 -4.56 1.59
CA PHE A 169 -3.54 -4.25 0.26
C PHE A 169 -2.17 -4.89 0.05
N ASP A 170 -1.97 -5.50 -1.11
CA ASP A 170 -0.74 -6.18 -1.48
C ASP A 170 -0.62 -6.24 -3.02
N ARG A 171 -0.03 -5.20 -3.62
CA ARG A 171 0.05 -5.01 -5.09
C ARG A 171 1.32 -4.24 -5.47
N PRO A 172 1.78 -4.31 -6.73
CA PRO A 172 2.84 -3.43 -7.22
C PRO A 172 2.49 -1.95 -7.01
N ALA A 173 3.46 -1.11 -6.67
CA ALA A 173 3.28 0.34 -6.66
C ALA A 173 4.60 1.12 -6.75
N ALA A 174 4.67 2.05 -7.69
CA ALA A 174 5.66 3.12 -7.71
C ALA A 174 4.93 4.46 -7.71
N SER A 175 5.16 5.26 -6.66
CA SER A 175 4.46 6.53 -6.50
C SER A 175 5.05 7.62 -7.37
N TYR A 176 4.19 8.46 -7.93
CA TYR A 176 4.57 9.71 -8.59
C TYR A 176 4.02 10.94 -7.86
N SER A 177 3.11 10.75 -6.89
CA SER A 177 2.60 11.81 -6.03
C SER A 177 2.32 11.28 -4.64
N TYR A 178 2.73 12.02 -3.62
CA TYR A 178 2.55 11.66 -2.22
C TYR A 178 2.21 12.90 -1.39
N THR A 179 1.15 12.78 -0.60
CA THR A 179 0.78 13.74 0.44
C THR A 179 0.89 13.04 1.79
N PRO A 180 1.71 13.54 2.74
CA PRO A 180 1.82 12.94 4.07
C PRO A 180 0.56 13.19 4.92
N VAL A 181 0.50 12.51 6.06
CA VAL A 181 -0.48 12.82 7.13
C VAL A 181 -0.43 14.31 7.50
N PRO A 182 -1.57 14.93 7.87
CA PRO A 182 -2.88 14.31 8.15
C PRO A 182 -3.73 14.00 6.91
N ASN A 183 -3.45 14.61 5.76
CA ASN A 183 -4.24 14.47 4.53
C ASN A 183 -3.66 13.40 3.60
N PHE A 184 -3.36 12.23 4.17
CA PHE A 184 -2.62 11.19 3.48
C PHE A 184 -3.24 10.86 2.10
N SER A 185 -2.40 10.88 1.07
CA SER A 185 -2.70 10.25 -0.20
C SER A 185 -1.44 9.82 -0.92
N ILE A 186 -1.55 8.77 -1.72
CA ILE A 186 -0.51 8.27 -2.60
C ILE A 186 -1.13 8.01 -3.96
N GLU A 187 -0.53 8.56 -5.01
CA GLU A 187 -0.85 8.21 -6.39
C GLU A 187 0.33 7.48 -7.01
N PHE A 188 0.02 6.35 -7.66
CA PHE A 188 1.01 5.39 -8.10
C PHE A 188 0.59 4.71 -9.40
N ILE A 189 1.56 4.07 -10.04
CA ILE A 189 1.37 3.16 -11.16
C ILE A 189 1.94 1.79 -10.79
N GLU A 190 1.42 0.75 -11.43
CA GLU A 190 1.90 -0.63 -11.24
C GLU A 190 2.91 -1.02 -12.33
N GLU A 191 2.70 -0.55 -13.55
CA GLU A 191 3.62 -0.76 -14.68
C GLU A 191 4.63 0.38 -14.79
N VAL A 192 5.92 0.05 -14.71
CA VAL A 192 7.03 1.01 -14.70
C VAL A 192 8.01 0.81 -15.87
N GLY A 193 7.73 -0.13 -16.77
CA GLY A 193 8.58 -0.44 -17.92
C GLY A 193 8.97 0.81 -18.72
N GLY A 194 10.28 1.04 -18.87
CA GLY A 194 10.84 2.20 -19.56
C GLY A 194 10.70 3.53 -18.80
N LEU A 195 10.23 3.53 -17.55
CA LEU A 195 10.10 4.71 -16.70
C LEU A 195 11.09 4.72 -15.53
N ILE A 196 11.87 3.66 -15.33
CA ILE A 196 12.91 3.60 -14.29
C ILE A 196 14.24 4.02 -14.90
N ASP A 197 14.89 5.02 -14.29
CA ASP A 197 16.24 5.43 -14.68
C ASP A 197 17.31 4.45 -14.14
N ASP A 198 18.56 4.64 -14.55
CA ASP A 198 19.69 3.80 -14.12
C ASP A 198 19.99 3.87 -12.60
N PHE A 199 19.31 4.76 -11.87
CA PHE A 199 19.40 4.90 -10.42
C PHE A 199 18.19 4.31 -9.68
N GLY A 200 17.24 3.69 -10.38
CA GLY A 200 16.04 3.12 -9.79
C GLY A 200 14.94 4.15 -9.50
N ASN A 201 15.00 5.35 -10.07
CA ASN A 201 13.98 6.38 -9.87
C ASN A 201 12.91 6.35 -10.97
N LEU A 202 11.67 6.57 -10.56
CA LEU A 202 10.55 6.70 -11.47
C LEU A 202 10.54 8.07 -12.18
N GLN A 203 10.59 8.06 -13.50
CA GLN A 203 10.53 9.22 -14.39
C GLN A 203 9.07 9.51 -14.82
N ALA A 204 8.26 9.94 -13.86
CA ALA A 204 6.80 10.11 -14.01
C ALA A 204 6.38 11.45 -14.64
N THR A 205 6.76 11.70 -15.90
CA THR A 205 6.28 12.90 -16.63
C THR A 205 4.80 12.78 -16.99
N SER A 206 4.10 13.90 -17.19
CA SER A 206 2.69 13.89 -17.61
C SER A 206 2.45 13.09 -18.88
N ASN A 207 3.40 13.14 -19.83
CA ASN A 207 3.33 12.35 -21.07
C ASN A 207 3.47 10.84 -20.78
N ALA A 208 4.45 10.45 -19.98
CA ALA A 208 4.66 9.06 -19.57
C ALA A 208 3.43 8.48 -18.85
N LEU A 209 2.82 9.26 -17.95
CA LEU A 209 1.65 8.85 -17.18
C LEU A 209 0.34 8.85 -17.98
N SER A 210 0.30 9.48 -19.17
CA SER A 210 -0.94 9.58 -19.97
C SER A 210 -1.39 8.26 -20.59
N THR A 211 -0.48 7.29 -20.71
CA THR A 211 -0.72 5.96 -21.30
C THR A 211 -0.83 4.85 -20.26
N ARG A 212 -0.72 5.20 -18.97
CA ARG A 212 -0.66 4.24 -17.86
C ARG A 212 -1.92 4.28 -17.04
N THR A 213 -2.35 3.11 -16.57
CA THR A 213 -3.33 3.05 -15.49
C THR A 213 -2.69 3.61 -14.22
N LYS A 214 -3.32 4.62 -13.66
CA LYS A 214 -2.97 5.29 -12.41
C LYS A 214 -3.91 4.84 -11.32
N HIS A 215 -3.40 4.86 -10.11
CA HIS A 215 -4.08 4.43 -8.92
C HIS A 215 -3.92 5.51 -7.85
N LYS A 216 -4.89 5.61 -6.96
CA LYS A 216 -4.81 6.48 -5.79
C LYS A 216 -5.37 5.78 -4.58
N ILE A 217 -4.61 5.83 -3.49
CA ILE A 217 -5.11 5.53 -2.15
C ILE A 217 -5.09 6.81 -1.33
N TRP A 218 -6.16 7.11 -0.62
CA TRP A 218 -6.23 8.28 0.27
C TRP A 218 -7.00 7.97 1.54
N LYS A 219 -6.71 8.75 2.57
CA LYS A 219 -7.48 8.71 3.80
C LYS A 219 -8.74 9.57 3.66
N GLU A 220 -9.88 9.00 3.99
CA GLU A 220 -11.16 9.71 4.10
C GLU A 220 -11.88 9.25 5.37
N GLY A 221 -12.03 10.17 6.34
CA GLY A 221 -12.47 9.81 7.69
C GLY A 221 -11.54 8.76 8.30
N ASN A 222 -12.10 7.64 8.75
CA ASN A 222 -11.35 6.54 9.36
C ASN A 222 -10.99 5.41 8.37
N MET A 223 -11.19 5.65 7.08
CA MET A 223 -11.04 4.65 6.02
C MET A 223 -9.93 5.02 5.04
N LEU A 224 -9.38 4.01 4.39
CA LEU A 224 -8.55 4.17 3.19
C LEU A 224 -9.38 3.83 1.95
N LYS A 225 -9.51 4.81 1.08
CA LYS A 225 -10.22 4.73 -0.20
C LYS A 225 -9.26 4.42 -1.33
N TYR A 226 -9.76 3.80 -2.38
CA TYR A 226 -9.03 3.48 -3.59
C TYR A 226 -9.81 3.89 -4.84
N LYS A 227 -9.09 4.32 -5.87
CA LYS A 227 -9.60 4.45 -7.24
C LYS A 227 -8.48 4.21 -8.25
N SER A 228 -8.87 3.83 -9.47
CA SER A 228 -7.95 3.73 -10.62
C SER A 228 -8.53 4.42 -11.86
N TRP A 229 -7.67 4.94 -12.72
CA TRP A 229 -8.04 5.63 -13.95
C TRP A 229 -6.94 5.56 -15.00
N ASN A 230 -7.29 5.77 -16.27
CA ASN A 230 -6.33 5.92 -17.36
C ASN A 230 -6.04 7.39 -17.64
#